data_AF-A0A3B4EIZ3-F1
#
_entry.id   AF-A0A3B4EIZ3-F1
#
_cell.length_a   1.000
_cell.length_b   1.000
_cell.length_c   1.000
_cell.angle_alpha   90.00
_cell.angle_beta   90.00
_cell.angle_gamma   90.00
#
_symmetry.space_group_name_H-M   'P 1'
#
loop_
_entity.id
_entity.type
_entity.pdbx_description
1 polymer ?
#
loop_
_entity_poly.entity_id
_entity_poly.type
_entity_poly.pdbx_seq_one_letter_code
_entity_poly.pdbx_strand_id
1 'polypeptide(L)'
;MKTVWVLTLVLHCALSENSEVVDPGSPVVAVAGSDVVLPCSVRRSAGQSSLSAVDMNINWTRPDLGDALVHLYANHRDVNTRQIPQYRGRTAVFTEELQNGNVSLRLTDIKLLDEGDYKCRVDSKFWKDEVTINLRVEVIGERPVISVEKYDSNSEQFSLLCESKGWRPQPDLQLLNSKGENQTAGDPEIQRRADLFNVKRRFTVHKNHIDTFYCRATLGEHKEEKEIKPIVFYDLLPMPTGAKVAIGFAVAVIIVLILAGIVYFKYKERKEKEELKRVMRALGTPEEEQPDDSSVMTTLLNHLRNVPLLILRKRLRRLLKSRSGVVLCGKGLTEKSFAVLASALSSQNSKLTELDLSQNTLRNSEVKKLCEGLRSPNCKLQKLSLIDCSFTKETCADLASILSLKNSTLRELDLSKNDLWNSGVKELSEGLKSPDCKLERLGLSECRLTEESCADLASVLMVKNSPLRKLDLSENKLQDSGVKKLCDGLRSENCKLETLNLSDCRLTEESCADLASALMVKNSPLRKLDLSYNTLRDSGVKELCDGLRSENCKLETLKLSSCSITDEGCAELVTALRSNPSYLTELDLDMNPLGASGVEQLIELKDNPGYKLKKLR
;
A
#
# COMPACT_ATOMS: atom_id res chain seq x y z
N MET A 1 31.53 -54.32 -51.67
CA MET A 1 30.34 -53.48 -51.38
C MET A 1 29.53 -54.02 -50.20
N LYS A 2 30.13 -54.29 -49.02
CA LYS A 2 29.39 -54.61 -47.78
C LYS A 2 29.98 -53.98 -46.50
N THR A 3 31.09 -53.25 -46.61
CA THR A 3 31.79 -52.62 -45.48
C THR A 3 31.54 -51.12 -45.33
N VAL A 4 30.89 -50.48 -46.32
CA VAL A 4 30.64 -49.02 -46.29
C VAL A 4 29.33 -48.66 -45.58
N TRP A 5 28.38 -49.59 -45.45
CA TRP A 5 27.08 -49.33 -44.79
C TRP A 5 27.11 -49.49 -43.26
N VAL A 6 28.11 -50.18 -42.70
CA VAL A 6 28.24 -50.30 -41.23
C VAL A 6 28.92 -49.06 -40.64
N LEU A 7 29.81 -48.41 -41.40
CA LEU A 7 30.49 -47.20 -40.95
C LEU A 7 29.60 -45.94 -41.02
N THR A 8 28.63 -45.86 -41.93
CA THR A 8 27.66 -44.75 -41.95
C THR A 8 26.58 -44.86 -40.89
N LEU A 9 26.28 -46.07 -40.38
CA LEU A 9 25.39 -46.27 -39.23
C LEU A 9 26.09 -46.02 -37.88
N VAL A 10 27.40 -46.26 -37.79
CA VAL A 10 28.18 -46.00 -36.56
C VAL A 10 28.62 -44.52 -36.47
N LEU A 11 28.84 -43.81 -37.59
CA LEU A 11 29.19 -42.38 -37.56
C LEU A 11 27.99 -41.44 -37.36
N HIS A 12 26.75 -41.88 -37.64
CA HIS A 12 25.53 -41.15 -37.24
C HIS A 12 25.13 -41.40 -35.77
N CYS A 13 25.87 -42.25 -35.05
CA CYS A 13 25.65 -42.54 -33.64
C CYS A 13 26.62 -41.80 -32.70
N ALA A 14 27.51 -40.93 -33.24
CA ALA A 14 28.62 -40.33 -32.48
C ALA A 14 28.55 -38.79 -32.35
N LEU A 15 27.36 -38.19 -32.49
CA LEU A 15 27.05 -36.87 -31.93
C LEU A 15 25.75 -37.01 -31.12
N SER A 16 25.85 -37.69 -29.99
CA SER A 16 24.84 -37.62 -28.94
C SER A 16 24.80 -36.17 -28.45
N GLU A 17 23.82 -35.40 -28.93
CA GLU A 17 23.47 -34.12 -28.34
C GLU A 17 23.01 -34.38 -26.91
N ASN A 18 23.93 -34.29 -25.95
CA ASN A 18 23.58 -34.47 -24.56
C ASN A 18 22.71 -33.27 -24.12
N SER A 19 21.59 -33.57 -23.46
CA SER A 19 20.76 -32.59 -22.78
C SER A 19 21.15 -32.59 -21.31
N GLU A 20 21.21 -31.41 -20.70
CA GLU A 20 21.64 -31.25 -19.32
C GLU A 20 20.71 -30.31 -18.57
N VAL A 21 20.65 -30.51 -17.26
CA VAL A 21 20.01 -29.60 -16.31
C VAL A 21 21.09 -28.67 -15.76
N VAL A 22 20.78 -27.37 -15.70
CA VAL A 22 21.72 -26.33 -15.31
C VAL A 22 21.19 -25.60 -14.08
N ASP A 23 22.08 -25.44 -13.11
CA ASP A 23 21.88 -24.72 -11.86
C ASP A 23 22.70 -23.41 -11.85
N PRO A 24 22.53 -22.54 -10.84
CA PRO A 24 23.23 -21.25 -10.77
C PRO A 24 24.72 -21.39 -10.38
N GLY A 25 25.17 -22.56 -9.91
CA GLY A 25 26.54 -22.81 -9.46
C GLY A 25 26.93 -22.14 -8.13
N SER A 26 26.03 -21.34 -7.54
CA SER A 26 26.20 -20.70 -6.23
C SER A 26 24.95 -20.88 -5.36
N PRO A 27 25.08 -20.86 -4.02
CA PRO A 27 23.93 -20.96 -3.13
C PRO A 27 22.95 -19.81 -3.36
N VAL A 28 21.66 -20.13 -3.34
CA VAL A 28 20.59 -19.13 -3.38
C VAL A 28 20.35 -18.62 -1.97
N VAL A 29 20.32 -17.30 -1.78
CA VAL A 29 20.08 -16.67 -0.49
C VAL A 29 18.69 -16.04 -0.49
N ALA A 30 17.89 -16.29 0.55
CA ALA A 30 16.55 -15.75 0.70
C ALA A 30 16.30 -15.22 2.11
N VAL A 31 15.48 -14.19 2.24
CA VAL A 31 15.08 -13.65 3.54
C VAL A 31 13.83 -14.37 4.04
N ALA A 32 13.79 -14.74 5.32
CA ALA A 32 12.60 -15.34 5.92
C ALA A 32 11.35 -14.45 5.74
N GLY A 33 10.24 -15.05 5.30
CA GLY A 33 8.97 -14.38 4.98
C GLY A 33 8.88 -13.80 3.56
N SER A 34 9.96 -13.88 2.77
CA SER A 34 9.96 -13.50 1.35
C SER A 34 9.68 -14.69 0.42
N ASP A 35 9.57 -14.42 -0.88
CA ASP A 35 9.49 -15.45 -1.92
C ASP A 35 10.86 -15.62 -2.60
N VAL A 36 11.22 -16.85 -2.98
CA VAL A 36 12.47 -17.16 -3.68
C VAL A 36 12.21 -18.00 -4.91
N VAL A 37 13.08 -17.86 -5.91
CA VAL A 37 13.16 -18.77 -7.06
C VAL A 37 14.44 -19.59 -6.91
N LEU A 38 14.31 -20.92 -6.92
CA LEU A 38 15.43 -21.84 -7.07
C LEU A 38 15.64 -22.07 -8.57
N PRO A 39 16.67 -21.46 -9.17
CA PRO A 39 16.81 -21.45 -10.62
C PRO A 39 17.26 -22.82 -11.11
N CYS A 40 16.54 -23.37 -12.07
CA CYS A 40 16.86 -24.63 -12.73
C CYS A 40 16.39 -24.54 -14.18
N SER A 41 17.24 -24.90 -15.13
CA SER A 41 16.91 -24.82 -16.56
C SER A 41 17.42 -26.04 -17.33
N VAL A 42 16.80 -26.35 -18.46
CA VAL A 42 17.24 -27.41 -19.36
C VAL A 42 17.77 -26.84 -20.68
N ARG A 43 18.91 -27.35 -21.14
CA ARG A 43 19.52 -26.93 -22.41
C ARG A 43 20.22 -28.08 -23.12
N ARG A 44 20.50 -27.88 -24.41
CA ARG A 44 21.36 -28.78 -25.21
C ARG A 44 22.82 -28.39 -25.05
N SER A 45 23.72 -29.34 -24.78
CA SER A 45 25.15 -29.08 -24.50
C SER A 45 25.95 -28.47 -25.68
N ALA A 46 25.39 -28.37 -26.90
CA ALA A 46 26.11 -27.91 -28.10
C ALA A 46 25.69 -26.54 -28.68
N GLY A 47 24.93 -25.72 -27.94
CA GLY A 47 24.67 -24.33 -28.33
C GLY A 47 23.27 -23.83 -27.98
N GLN A 48 23.21 -23.04 -26.89
CA GLN A 48 22.29 -21.95 -26.48
C GLN A 48 20.80 -21.94 -26.90
N SER A 49 20.25 -23.01 -27.46
CA SER A 49 18.80 -23.15 -27.67
C SER A 49 18.18 -23.80 -26.43
N SER A 50 17.23 -23.10 -25.82
CA SER A 50 16.39 -23.64 -24.76
C SER A 50 15.67 -24.90 -25.24
N LEU A 51 15.61 -25.91 -24.38
CA LEU A 51 14.87 -27.14 -24.65
C LEU A 51 13.48 -27.03 -23.99
N SER A 52 12.40 -27.23 -24.75
CA SER A 52 11.06 -27.23 -24.15
C SER A 52 10.93 -28.37 -23.13
N ALA A 53 10.51 -28.02 -21.92
CA ALA A 53 10.28 -28.95 -20.80
C ALA A 53 8.79 -29.27 -20.57
N VAL A 54 7.90 -28.82 -21.47
CA VAL A 54 6.43 -28.96 -21.29
C VAL A 54 5.98 -30.42 -21.12
N ASP A 55 6.61 -31.33 -21.87
CA ASP A 55 6.32 -32.78 -21.88
C ASP A 55 7.19 -33.60 -20.91
N MET A 56 8.00 -32.94 -20.08
CA MET A 56 8.93 -33.60 -19.16
C MET A 56 8.34 -33.72 -17.76
N ASN A 57 8.84 -34.69 -16.99
CA ASN A 57 8.57 -34.77 -15.56
C ASN A 57 9.63 -33.95 -14.82
N ILE A 58 9.17 -32.96 -14.05
CA ILE A 58 10.04 -32.08 -13.26
C ILE A 58 9.80 -32.38 -11.79
N ASN A 59 10.82 -32.90 -11.13
CA ASN A 59 10.75 -33.36 -9.76
C ASN A 59 11.72 -32.57 -8.89
N TRP A 60 11.16 -31.82 -7.94
CA TRP A 60 11.89 -31.13 -6.91
C TRP A 60 11.80 -31.91 -5.61
N THR A 61 12.95 -32.35 -5.09
CA THR A 61 13.06 -33.06 -3.81
C THR A 61 14.04 -32.39 -2.85
N ARG A 62 13.96 -32.75 -1.57
CA ARG A 62 14.92 -32.38 -0.51
C ARG A 62 15.76 -33.59 -0.15
N PRO A 63 16.99 -33.73 -0.66
CA PRO A 63 17.85 -34.88 -0.36
C PRO A 63 18.17 -35.00 1.13
N ASP A 64 18.35 -33.87 1.79
CA ASP A 64 18.62 -33.75 3.23
C ASP A 64 17.45 -34.18 4.13
N LEU A 65 16.24 -34.26 3.57
CA LEU A 65 15.03 -34.78 4.22
C LEU A 65 14.67 -36.19 3.72
N GLY A 66 15.65 -36.97 3.27
CA GLY A 66 15.43 -38.34 2.77
C GLY A 66 14.74 -38.37 1.40
N ASP A 67 15.12 -37.45 0.51
CA ASP A 67 14.52 -37.27 -0.82
C ASP A 67 13.01 -36.95 -0.79
N ALA A 68 12.56 -36.21 0.22
CA ALA A 68 11.17 -35.80 0.37
C ALA A 68 10.69 -34.94 -0.81
N LEU A 69 9.46 -35.19 -1.29
CA LEU A 69 8.89 -34.49 -2.45
C LEU A 69 8.45 -33.06 -2.12
N VAL A 70 9.11 -32.08 -2.73
CA VAL A 70 8.79 -30.66 -2.62
C VAL A 70 7.82 -30.21 -3.69
N HIS A 71 8.00 -30.63 -4.95
CA HIS A 71 7.09 -30.29 -6.03
C HIS A 71 7.25 -31.28 -7.20
N LEU A 72 6.15 -31.70 -7.80
CA LEU A 72 6.15 -32.54 -8.99
C LEU A 72 5.27 -31.90 -10.07
N TYR A 73 5.84 -31.66 -11.24
CA TYR A 73 5.10 -31.37 -12.45
C TYR A 73 5.19 -32.59 -13.38
N ALA A 74 4.04 -33.10 -13.81
CA ALA A 74 3.93 -34.26 -14.69
C ALA A 74 2.56 -34.29 -15.37
N ASN A 75 2.48 -34.81 -16.61
CA ASN A 75 1.24 -34.85 -17.40
C ASN A 75 0.59 -33.46 -17.56
N HIS A 76 1.41 -32.44 -17.86
CA HIS A 76 0.99 -31.05 -18.08
C HIS A 76 0.33 -30.35 -16.89
N ARG A 77 0.61 -30.80 -15.67
CA ARG A 77 0.06 -30.20 -14.45
C ARG A 77 0.94 -30.50 -13.23
N ASP A 78 0.69 -29.75 -12.16
CA ASP A 78 1.27 -30.05 -10.86
C ASP A 78 0.59 -31.28 -10.24
N VAL A 79 1.38 -32.27 -9.82
CA VAL A 79 0.95 -33.56 -9.25
C VAL A 79 1.47 -33.69 -7.81
N ASN A 80 1.08 -32.74 -6.96
CA ASN A 80 1.59 -32.60 -5.59
C ASN A 80 0.84 -33.45 -4.53
N THR A 81 0.24 -34.58 -4.92
CA THR A 81 -0.57 -35.41 -4.01
C THR A 81 0.23 -36.04 -2.87
N ARG A 82 1.51 -36.35 -3.10
CA ARG A 82 2.46 -36.88 -2.09
C ARG A 82 3.44 -35.84 -1.57
N GLN A 83 3.19 -34.56 -1.84
CA GLN A 83 4.04 -33.46 -1.38
C GLN A 83 4.08 -33.41 0.15
N ILE A 84 5.27 -33.19 0.72
CA ILE A 84 5.41 -33.03 2.16
C ILE A 84 4.58 -31.84 2.67
N PRO A 85 3.87 -31.97 3.81
CA PRO A 85 2.85 -31.01 4.22
C PRO A 85 3.33 -29.55 4.32
N GLN A 86 4.58 -29.31 4.72
CA GLN A 86 5.13 -27.97 4.95
C GLN A 86 5.29 -27.12 3.68
N TYR A 87 5.20 -27.72 2.48
CA TYR A 87 5.32 -27.03 1.18
C TYR A 87 3.99 -26.88 0.44
N ARG A 88 2.88 -27.41 0.99
CA ARG A 88 1.56 -27.34 0.36
C ARG A 88 1.12 -25.89 0.18
N GLY A 89 0.73 -25.55 -1.05
CA GLY A 89 0.31 -24.20 -1.41
C GLY A 89 1.45 -23.17 -1.45
N ARG A 90 2.71 -23.60 -1.30
CA ARG A 90 3.87 -22.71 -1.28
C ARG A 90 4.80 -22.85 -2.48
N THR A 91 4.65 -23.91 -3.27
CA THR A 91 5.53 -24.21 -4.41
C THR A 91 4.81 -24.16 -5.73
N ALA A 92 5.49 -23.67 -6.77
CA ALA A 92 5.02 -23.69 -8.15
C ALA A 92 6.22 -23.76 -9.12
N VAL A 93 6.03 -24.40 -10.27
CA VAL A 93 6.91 -24.21 -11.43
C VAL A 93 6.36 -23.12 -12.35
N PHE A 94 7.21 -22.52 -13.17
CA PHE A 94 6.82 -21.50 -14.15
C PHE A 94 6.27 -22.17 -15.41
N THR A 95 5.01 -22.64 -15.36
CA THR A 95 4.38 -23.41 -16.45
C THR A 95 4.44 -22.70 -17.81
N GLU A 96 4.31 -21.37 -17.83
CA GLU A 96 4.39 -20.53 -19.03
C GLU A 96 5.81 -20.43 -19.62
N GLU A 97 6.84 -20.72 -18.82
CA GLU A 97 8.25 -20.65 -19.25
C GLU A 97 8.86 -22.04 -19.52
N LEU A 98 8.10 -23.11 -19.32
CA LEU A 98 8.54 -24.48 -19.63
C LEU A 98 8.92 -24.65 -21.09
N GLN A 99 8.21 -23.97 -22.00
CA GLN A 99 8.53 -23.94 -23.43
C GLN A 99 9.93 -23.38 -23.73
N ASN A 100 10.46 -22.55 -22.83
CA ASN A 100 11.79 -21.97 -22.88
C ASN A 100 12.78 -22.71 -21.97
N GLY A 101 12.43 -23.90 -21.48
CA GLY A 101 13.29 -24.74 -20.66
C GLY A 101 13.51 -24.25 -19.24
N ASN A 102 12.73 -23.26 -18.76
CA ASN A 102 12.79 -22.83 -17.37
C ASN A 102 11.97 -23.81 -16.51
N VAL A 103 12.66 -24.60 -15.69
CA VAL A 103 12.06 -25.59 -14.78
C VAL A 103 12.26 -25.18 -13.30
N SER A 104 12.49 -23.89 -13.07
CA SER A 104 12.77 -23.31 -11.75
C SER A 104 11.60 -23.49 -10.79
N LEU A 105 11.92 -23.63 -9.51
CA LEU A 105 10.93 -23.72 -8.44
C LEU A 105 10.73 -22.35 -7.81
N ARG A 106 9.51 -21.83 -7.85
CA ARG A 106 9.09 -20.73 -6.98
C ARG A 106 8.66 -21.29 -5.64
N LEU A 107 9.27 -20.83 -4.55
CA LEU A 107 8.91 -21.15 -3.17
C LEU A 107 8.53 -19.86 -2.43
N THR A 108 7.33 -19.84 -1.87
CA THR A 108 6.74 -18.66 -1.22
C THR A 108 6.74 -18.75 0.30
N ASP A 109 6.71 -17.59 0.97
CA ASP A 109 6.71 -17.47 2.44
C ASP A 109 7.87 -18.26 3.09
N ILE A 110 9.12 -17.92 2.75
CA ILE A 110 10.32 -18.68 3.17
C ILE A 110 10.43 -18.78 4.69
N LYS A 111 10.63 -20.00 5.20
CA LYS A 111 10.79 -20.31 6.62
C LYS A 111 12.22 -20.74 6.90
N LEU A 112 12.66 -20.57 8.14
CA LEU A 112 13.99 -21.02 8.57
C LEU A 112 14.24 -22.52 8.33
N LEU A 113 13.18 -23.34 8.40
CA LEU A 113 13.26 -24.78 8.15
C LEU A 113 13.33 -25.14 6.65
N ASP A 114 13.13 -24.16 5.76
CA ASP A 114 13.29 -24.38 4.33
C ASP A 114 14.75 -24.30 3.90
N GLU A 115 15.67 -23.84 4.75
CA GLU A 115 17.12 -23.92 4.52
C GLU A 115 17.55 -25.37 4.27
N GLY A 116 18.43 -25.57 3.28
CA GLY A 116 18.95 -26.88 2.92
C GLY A 116 19.10 -27.08 1.42
N ASP A 117 19.31 -28.34 1.04
CA ASP A 117 19.58 -28.73 -0.34
C ASP A 117 18.30 -29.11 -1.08
N TYR A 118 18.13 -28.58 -2.29
CA TYR A 118 17.01 -28.87 -3.18
C TYR A 118 17.53 -29.50 -4.44
N LYS A 119 17.01 -30.66 -4.80
CA LYS A 119 17.38 -31.37 -6.01
C LYS A 119 16.32 -31.16 -7.08
N CYS A 120 16.74 -30.57 -8.20
CA CYS A 120 15.94 -30.43 -9.40
C CYS A 120 16.29 -31.60 -10.33
N ARG A 121 15.37 -32.55 -10.49
CA ARG A 121 15.51 -33.67 -11.42
C ARG A 121 14.53 -33.49 -12.57
N VAL A 122 15.03 -33.58 -13.80
CA VAL A 122 14.20 -33.58 -15.01
C VAL A 122 14.31 -34.94 -15.69
N ASP A 123 13.15 -35.53 -15.97
CA ASP A 123 13.04 -36.85 -16.60
C ASP A 123 12.21 -36.72 -17.89
N SER A 124 12.85 -37.06 -19.01
CA SER A 124 12.28 -37.10 -20.35
C SER A 124 12.22 -38.56 -20.84
N LYS A 125 11.52 -38.81 -21.94
CA LYS A 125 11.46 -40.15 -22.56
C LYS A 125 12.83 -40.71 -22.94
N PHE A 126 13.82 -39.85 -23.18
CA PHE A 126 15.11 -40.23 -23.75
C PHE A 126 16.32 -39.96 -22.85
N TRP A 127 16.18 -39.10 -21.84
CA TRP A 127 17.28 -38.69 -20.97
C TRP A 127 16.75 -38.24 -19.61
N LYS A 128 17.63 -38.28 -18.62
CA LYS A 128 17.40 -37.78 -17.27
C LYS A 128 18.65 -37.08 -16.78
N ASP A 129 18.47 -36.01 -16.04
CA ASP A 129 19.57 -35.32 -15.38
C ASP A 129 19.07 -34.63 -14.10
N GLU A 130 19.99 -34.31 -13.20
CA GLU A 130 19.67 -33.65 -11.94
C GLU A 130 20.78 -32.74 -11.44
N VAL A 131 20.37 -31.68 -10.74
CA VAL A 131 21.26 -30.74 -10.08
C VAL A 131 20.78 -30.48 -8.67
N THR A 132 21.71 -30.11 -7.78
CA THR A 132 21.40 -29.78 -6.38
C THR A 132 21.73 -28.31 -6.11
N ILE A 133 20.74 -27.58 -5.60
CA ILE A 133 20.79 -26.16 -5.31
C ILE A 133 20.69 -25.99 -3.80
N ASN A 134 21.66 -25.32 -3.20
CA ASN A 134 21.65 -25.01 -1.77
C ASN A 134 20.89 -23.70 -1.53
N LEU A 135 19.84 -23.73 -0.72
CA LEU A 135 19.11 -22.56 -0.25
C LEU A 135 19.59 -22.18 1.15
N ARG A 136 20.01 -20.93 1.33
CA ARG A 136 20.36 -20.32 2.62
C ARG A 136 19.31 -19.31 3.03
N VAL A 137 18.90 -19.35 4.30
CA VAL A 137 17.84 -18.47 4.80
C VAL A 137 18.42 -17.45 5.79
N GLU A 138 18.29 -16.18 5.43
CA GLU A 138 18.67 -15.04 6.26
C GLU A 138 17.48 -14.48 7.05
N VAL A 139 17.75 -13.96 8.23
CA VAL A 139 16.79 -13.22 9.07
C VAL A 139 17.36 -11.84 9.30
N ILE A 140 16.62 -10.83 8.83
CA ILE A 140 16.92 -9.43 9.06
C ILE A 140 16.46 -9.06 10.47
N GLY A 141 17.39 -8.56 11.27
CA GLY A 141 17.13 -8.21 12.66
C GLY A 141 16.53 -6.82 12.85
N GLU A 142 16.34 -6.43 14.10
CA GLU A 142 15.83 -5.14 14.52
C GLU A 142 16.81 -4.00 14.16
N ARG A 143 16.28 -2.81 13.86
CA ARG A 143 17.11 -1.62 13.61
C ARG A 143 18.08 -1.38 14.77
N PRO A 144 19.35 -1.03 14.49
CA PRO A 144 20.33 -0.80 15.54
C PRO A 144 19.91 0.34 16.48
N VAL A 145 20.25 0.19 17.75
CA VAL A 145 20.12 1.20 18.79
C VAL A 145 21.51 1.69 19.15
N ILE A 146 21.66 3.01 19.22
CA ILE A 146 22.91 3.68 19.59
C ILE A 146 22.73 4.43 20.90
N SER A 147 23.68 4.29 21.82
CA SER A 147 23.63 4.89 23.16
C SER A 147 25.03 5.29 23.65
N VAL A 148 25.10 6.21 24.60
CA VAL A 148 26.35 6.62 25.25
C VAL A 148 26.55 5.75 26.48
N GLU A 149 27.70 5.09 26.59
CA GLU A 149 27.91 4.11 27.66
C GLU A 149 28.90 4.59 28.72
N LYS A 150 29.98 5.26 28.31
CA LYS A 150 30.96 5.85 29.21
C LYS A 150 31.30 7.26 28.75
N TYR A 151 31.15 8.19 29.68
CA TYR A 151 31.56 9.57 29.55
C TYR A 151 32.43 9.93 30.74
N ASP A 152 33.69 10.25 30.49
CA ASP A 152 34.60 10.83 31.46
C ASP A 152 34.87 12.26 31.03
N SER A 153 34.55 13.25 31.88
CA SER A 153 34.78 14.67 31.59
C SER A 153 36.26 14.97 31.31
N ASN A 154 37.18 14.21 31.91
CA ASN A 154 38.63 14.42 31.81
C ASN A 154 39.28 13.66 30.64
N SER A 155 38.56 12.73 29.99
CA SER A 155 39.06 12.00 28.82
C SER A 155 38.79 12.78 27.53
N GLU A 156 39.70 12.73 26.56
CA GLU A 156 39.46 13.29 25.22
C GLU A 156 38.52 12.41 24.36
N GLN A 157 38.16 11.23 24.86
CA GLN A 157 37.34 10.24 24.16
C GLN A 157 36.09 9.86 24.97
N PHE A 158 35.03 9.47 24.27
CA PHE A 158 33.83 8.87 24.86
C PHE A 158 33.47 7.58 24.13
N SER A 159 32.71 6.70 24.80
CA SER A 159 32.31 5.40 24.23
C SER A 159 30.84 5.38 23.85
N LEU A 160 30.57 5.03 22.61
CA LEU A 160 29.25 4.74 22.08
C LEU A 160 29.04 3.22 22.03
N LEU A 161 27.86 2.78 22.41
CA LEU A 161 27.41 1.40 22.29
C LEU A 161 26.38 1.33 21.18
N CYS A 162 26.66 0.53 20.16
CA CYS A 162 25.65 0.11 19.20
C CYS A 162 25.20 -1.32 19.46
N GLU A 163 23.90 -1.56 19.45
CA GLU A 163 23.28 -2.86 19.68
C GLU A 163 22.21 -3.13 18.63
N SER A 164 22.18 -4.35 18.09
CA SER A 164 21.14 -4.81 17.17
C SER A 164 20.84 -6.29 17.39
N LYS A 165 19.58 -6.70 17.21
CA LYS A 165 19.06 -7.99 17.69
C LYS A 165 18.35 -8.78 16.61
N GLY A 166 18.32 -10.09 16.75
CA GLY A 166 17.43 -10.94 15.94
C GLY A 166 17.93 -11.27 14.54
N TRP A 167 19.23 -11.24 14.30
CA TRP A 167 19.81 -11.47 12.96
C TRP A 167 20.22 -12.92 12.73
N ARG A 168 20.22 -13.37 11.47
CA ARG A 168 20.86 -14.62 11.05
C ARG A 168 21.31 -14.51 9.59
N PRO A 169 22.58 -14.76 9.24
CA PRO A 169 23.72 -14.97 10.13
C PRO A 169 24.09 -13.71 10.93
N GLN A 170 25.20 -13.74 11.67
CA GLN A 170 25.67 -12.61 12.45
C GLN A 170 25.91 -11.38 11.55
N PRO A 171 25.34 -10.21 11.87
CA PRO A 171 25.55 -8.98 11.13
C PRO A 171 26.88 -8.34 11.51
N ASP A 172 27.43 -7.53 10.61
CA ASP A 172 28.51 -6.60 10.95
C ASP A 172 27.92 -5.29 11.47
N LEU A 173 28.44 -4.80 12.59
CA LEU A 173 28.08 -3.51 13.17
C LEU A 173 29.22 -2.52 12.92
N GLN A 174 28.87 -1.41 12.28
CA GLN A 174 29.76 -0.30 11.96
C GLN A 174 29.22 0.99 12.56
N LEU A 175 30.12 1.88 12.96
CA LEU A 175 29.78 3.24 13.34
C LEU A 175 30.42 4.21 12.35
N LEU A 176 29.59 4.98 11.67
CA LEU A 176 29.99 5.90 10.63
C LEU A 176 29.76 7.34 11.10
N ASN A 177 30.62 8.27 10.70
CA ASN A 177 30.38 9.70 10.90
C ASN A 177 29.56 10.30 9.72
N SER A 178 29.29 11.61 9.71
CA SER A 178 28.55 12.25 8.60
C SER A 178 29.22 12.16 7.24
N LYS A 179 30.53 11.88 7.21
CA LYS A 179 31.31 11.67 5.99
C LYS A 179 31.37 10.21 5.54
N GLY A 180 30.74 9.30 6.30
CA GLY A 180 30.76 7.86 6.02
C GLY A 180 32.05 7.14 6.42
N GLU A 181 32.86 7.73 7.31
CA GLU A 181 34.11 7.14 7.79
C GLU A 181 33.87 6.28 9.04
N ASN A 182 34.45 5.07 9.06
CA ASN A 182 34.34 4.13 10.17
C ASN A 182 35.11 4.61 11.41
N GLN A 183 34.48 4.48 12.58
CA GLN A 183 35.09 4.78 13.87
C GLN A 183 35.79 3.56 14.49
N THR A 184 36.76 3.82 15.37
CA THR A 184 37.51 2.76 16.07
C THR A 184 36.57 1.90 16.92
N ALA A 185 36.54 0.60 16.62
CA ALA A 185 35.63 -0.35 17.23
C ALA A 185 36.38 -1.32 18.16
N GLY A 186 35.79 -1.62 19.31
CA GLY A 186 36.19 -2.76 20.14
C GLY A 186 35.64 -4.08 19.61
N ASP A 187 35.98 -5.16 20.30
CA ASP A 187 35.46 -6.50 19.99
C ASP A 187 33.93 -6.53 20.16
N PRO A 188 33.20 -7.18 19.24
CA PRO A 188 31.76 -7.32 19.35
C PRO A 188 31.37 -8.31 20.46
N GLU A 189 30.41 -7.92 21.30
CA GLU A 189 29.73 -8.81 22.24
C GLU A 189 28.58 -9.49 21.52
N ILE A 190 28.63 -10.83 21.44
CA ILE A 190 27.67 -11.64 20.69
C ILE A 190 26.85 -12.49 21.65
N GLN A 191 25.53 -12.36 21.59
CA GLN A 191 24.60 -13.22 22.32
C GLN A 191 23.72 -14.00 21.33
N ARG A 192 23.74 -15.33 21.44
CA ARG A 192 22.92 -16.23 20.61
C ARG A 192 21.63 -16.61 21.34
N ARG A 193 20.49 -16.53 20.66
CA ARG A 193 19.18 -16.99 21.17
C ARG A 193 18.42 -17.75 20.07
N ALA A 194 18.24 -19.06 20.24
CA ALA A 194 17.45 -19.91 19.32
C ALA A 194 17.79 -19.69 17.82
N ASP A 195 19.10 -19.61 17.51
CA ASP A 195 19.70 -19.36 16.18
C ASP A 195 19.74 -17.92 15.66
N LEU A 196 19.25 -16.97 16.43
CA LEU A 196 19.42 -15.54 16.14
C LEU A 196 20.60 -14.95 16.92
N PHE A 197 21.27 -13.99 16.29
CA PHE A 197 22.40 -13.24 16.81
C PHE A 197 21.93 -11.85 17.26
N ASN A 198 22.25 -11.54 18.52
CA ASN A 198 22.23 -10.20 19.05
C ASN A 198 23.68 -9.73 19.15
N VAL A 199 24.02 -8.66 18.46
CA VAL A 199 25.38 -8.13 18.43
C VAL A 199 25.37 -6.78 19.11
N LYS A 200 26.34 -6.56 20.00
CA LYS A 200 26.66 -5.24 20.52
C LYS A 200 28.10 -4.94 20.19
N ARG A 201 28.39 -3.69 19.85
CA ARG A 201 29.76 -3.25 19.59
C ARG A 201 29.98 -1.87 20.15
N ARG A 202 31.10 -1.73 20.87
CA ARG A 202 31.53 -0.49 21.49
C ARG A 202 32.46 0.24 20.54
N PHE A 203 32.24 1.53 20.37
CA PHE A 203 33.06 2.40 19.53
C PHE A 203 33.59 3.55 20.36
N THR A 204 34.86 3.90 20.13
CA THR A 204 35.53 5.00 20.81
C THR A 204 35.61 6.19 19.86
N VAL A 205 35.14 7.35 20.32
CA VAL A 205 35.04 8.57 19.53
C VAL A 205 35.71 9.72 20.26
N HIS A 206 36.45 10.56 19.54
CA HIS A 206 37.09 11.76 20.07
C HIS A 206 36.09 12.92 20.23
N LYS A 207 36.17 13.66 21.35
CA LYS A 207 35.25 14.75 21.70
C LYS A 207 35.36 15.99 20.79
N ASN A 208 36.48 16.17 20.11
CA ASN A 208 36.71 17.30 19.18
C ASN A 208 35.90 17.17 17.87
N HIS A 209 35.25 16.04 17.62
CA HIS A 209 34.40 15.82 16.46
C HIS A 209 32.93 16.08 16.82
N ILE A 210 32.46 17.31 16.55
CA ILE A 210 31.02 17.61 16.54
C ILE A 210 30.46 17.00 15.26
N ASP A 211 30.05 15.74 15.34
CA ASP A 211 29.55 14.99 14.20
C ASP A 211 28.26 14.22 14.55
N THR A 212 27.50 13.86 13.53
CA THR A 212 26.37 12.93 13.64
C THR A 212 26.91 11.53 13.35
N PHE A 213 26.66 10.59 14.25
CA PHE A 213 27.11 9.21 14.08
C PHE A 213 25.95 8.31 13.68
N TYR A 214 26.21 7.37 12.79
CA TYR A 214 25.26 6.39 12.29
C TYR A 214 25.76 5.01 12.70
N CYS A 215 24.99 4.32 13.54
CA CYS A 215 25.21 2.89 13.66
C CYS A 215 24.53 2.17 12.50
N ARG A 216 25.32 1.41 11.76
CA ARG A 216 24.89 0.58 10.63
C ARG A 216 25.05 -0.90 10.99
N ALA A 217 23.98 -1.66 10.82
CA ALA A 217 24.00 -3.12 10.82
C ALA A 217 23.93 -3.60 9.37
N THR A 218 24.88 -4.42 8.94
CA THR A 218 24.94 -4.97 7.58
C THR A 218 24.95 -6.49 7.56
N LEU A 219 24.15 -7.08 6.68
CA LEU A 219 24.10 -8.52 6.40
C LEU A 219 23.98 -8.71 4.88
N GLY A 220 25.02 -9.24 4.23
CA GLY A 220 25.05 -9.32 2.77
C GLY A 220 24.86 -7.94 2.12
N GLU A 221 23.85 -7.80 1.26
CA GLU A 221 23.47 -6.51 0.65
C GLU A 221 22.51 -5.68 1.52
N HIS A 222 21.92 -6.26 2.57
CA HIS A 222 20.96 -5.59 3.44
C HIS A 222 21.66 -4.67 4.46
N LYS A 223 21.07 -3.48 4.68
CA LYS A 223 21.61 -2.44 5.56
C LYS A 223 20.49 -1.81 6.39
N GLU A 224 20.68 -1.70 7.69
CA GLU A 224 19.80 -0.97 8.62
C GLU A 224 20.62 0.04 9.42
N GLU A 225 20.10 1.26 9.59
CA GLU A 225 20.86 2.39 10.15
C GLU A 225 20.08 3.19 11.20
N LYS A 226 20.82 3.74 12.17
CA LYS A 226 20.29 4.66 13.18
C LYS A 226 21.28 5.78 13.51
N GLU A 227 20.81 7.02 13.45
CA GLU A 227 21.61 8.21 13.80
C GLU A 227 21.57 8.58 15.29
N ILE A 228 22.65 9.19 15.77
CA ILE A 228 22.75 9.98 17.00
C ILE A 228 23.37 11.35 16.69
N LYS A 229 22.68 12.43 17.07
CA LYS A 229 23.09 13.82 16.85
C LYS A 229 24.15 14.27 17.86
N PRO A 230 24.96 15.29 17.55
CA PRO A 230 26.06 15.73 18.42
C PRO A 230 25.57 16.04 19.83
N ILE A 231 26.18 15.35 20.79
CA ILE A 231 25.98 15.58 22.21
C ILE A 231 26.79 16.84 22.54
N VAL A 232 26.12 17.98 22.67
CA VAL A 232 26.77 19.22 23.14
C VAL A 232 27.11 19.02 24.62
N PHE A 233 28.36 18.62 24.89
CA PHE A 233 28.89 18.52 26.25
C PHE A 233 29.14 19.92 26.79
N TYR A 234 28.18 20.48 27.52
CA TYR A 234 28.44 21.62 28.40
C TYR A 234 29.17 21.09 29.63
N ASP A 235 30.50 21.25 29.69
CA ASP A 235 31.18 21.27 30.98
C ASP A 235 32.32 22.30 30.99
N LEU A 236 32.01 23.38 31.69
CA LEU A 236 32.84 24.19 32.59
C LEU A 236 34.35 23.95 32.55
N LEU A 237 35.05 24.95 32.01
CA LEU A 237 36.48 25.19 32.21
C LEU A 237 36.86 25.22 33.71
N PRO A 238 38.08 24.78 34.09
CA PRO A 238 38.53 24.76 35.48
C PRO A 238 38.75 26.18 35.99
N MET A 239 38.04 26.57 37.05
CA MET A 239 38.13 27.90 37.63
C MET A 239 38.99 27.92 38.91
N PRO A 240 39.91 28.89 39.07
CA PRO A 240 40.74 29.04 40.27
C PRO A 240 39.95 29.55 41.48
N THR A 241 40.51 29.37 42.67
CA THR A 241 39.88 29.52 44.01
C THR A 241 39.13 30.83 44.29
N GLY A 242 39.41 31.93 43.57
CA GLY A 242 38.61 33.16 43.65
C GLY A 242 37.18 33.02 43.08
N ALA A 243 36.95 32.06 42.19
CA ALA A 243 35.66 31.84 41.55
C ALA A 243 34.62 31.23 42.50
N LYS A 244 34.99 30.61 43.62
CA LYS A 244 34.01 30.05 44.58
C LYS A 244 33.15 31.13 45.24
N VAL A 245 33.74 32.30 45.51
CA VAL A 245 33.03 33.46 46.06
C VAL A 245 32.15 34.11 44.99
N ALA A 246 32.65 34.21 43.76
CA ALA A 246 31.89 34.70 42.61
C ALA A 246 30.72 33.77 42.23
N ILE A 247 30.89 32.44 42.37
CA ILE A 247 29.82 31.44 42.17
C ILE A 247 28.79 31.54 43.28
N GLY A 248 29.19 31.77 44.53
CA GLY A 248 28.23 32.03 45.62
C GLY A 248 27.36 33.25 45.31
N PHE A 249 27.97 34.33 44.82
CA PHE A 249 27.25 35.53 44.40
C PHE A 249 26.40 35.29 43.14
N ALA A 250 26.92 34.54 42.16
CA ALA A 250 26.21 34.21 40.93
C ALA A 250 25.03 33.27 41.19
N VAL A 251 25.15 32.30 42.11
CA VAL A 251 24.04 31.43 42.53
C VAL A 251 22.99 32.23 43.26
N ALA A 252 23.37 33.18 44.12
CA ALA A 252 22.41 34.09 44.74
C ALA A 252 21.69 34.95 43.70
N VAL A 253 22.41 35.49 42.71
CA VAL A 253 21.82 36.23 41.58
C VAL A 253 20.93 35.33 40.72
N ILE A 254 21.33 34.09 40.43
CA ILE A 254 20.54 33.11 39.68
C ILE A 254 19.27 32.74 40.46
N ILE A 255 19.33 32.56 41.78
CA ILE A 255 18.15 32.30 42.60
C ILE A 255 17.22 33.51 42.56
N VAL A 256 17.75 34.73 42.64
CA VAL A 256 16.96 35.97 42.50
C VAL A 256 16.36 36.07 41.08
N LEU A 257 17.09 35.70 40.04
CA LEU A 257 16.60 35.66 38.65
C LEU A 257 15.59 34.54 38.41
N ILE A 258 15.72 33.40 39.09
CA ILE A 258 14.74 32.30 39.06
C ILE A 258 13.48 32.74 39.80
N LEU A 259 13.58 33.38 40.96
CA LEU A 259 12.43 33.91 41.70
C LEU A 259 11.76 35.04 40.91
N ALA A 260 12.54 35.97 40.33
CA ALA A 260 12.04 36.98 39.41
C ALA A 260 11.45 36.34 38.15
N GLY A 261 12.02 35.24 37.68
CA GLY A 261 11.53 34.43 36.57
C GLY A 261 10.22 33.71 36.89
N ILE A 262 10.04 33.21 38.11
CA ILE A 262 8.79 32.60 38.61
C ILE A 262 7.73 33.69 38.80
N VAL A 263 8.11 34.86 39.31
CA VAL A 263 7.22 36.03 39.42
C VAL A 263 6.83 36.54 38.03
N TYR A 264 7.79 36.63 37.11
CA TYR A 264 7.57 36.97 35.71
C TYR A 264 6.73 35.91 35.00
N PHE A 265 6.93 34.63 35.28
CA PHE A 265 6.15 33.53 34.71
C PHE A 265 4.71 33.57 35.26
N LYS A 266 4.52 33.81 36.56
CA LYS A 266 3.18 34.03 37.15
C LYS A 266 2.51 35.31 36.65
N TYR A 267 3.30 36.36 36.39
CA TYR A 267 2.83 37.61 35.78
C TYR A 267 2.45 37.41 34.31
N LYS A 268 3.27 36.67 33.54
CA LYS A 268 3.00 36.25 32.16
C LYS A 268 1.78 35.34 32.10
N GLU A 269 1.63 34.39 33.03
CA GLU A 269 0.45 33.53 33.16
C GLU A 269 -0.82 34.36 33.49
N ARG A 270 -0.71 35.40 34.32
CA ARG A 270 -1.82 36.35 34.54
C ARG A 270 -2.12 37.18 33.30
N LYS A 271 -1.11 37.67 32.58
CA LYS A 271 -1.26 38.45 31.35
C LYS A 271 -1.85 37.60 30.23
N GLU A 272 -1.45 36.34 30.11
CA GLU A 272 -2.01 35.34 29.19
C GLU A 272 -3.43 34.93 29.60
N LYS A 273 -3.76 34.86 30.89
CA LYS A 273 -5.16 34.69 31.37
C LYS A 273 -6.03 35.90 31.04
N GLU A 274 -5.49 37.11 31.10
CA GLU A 274 -6.20 38.35 30.71
C GLU A 274 -6.34 38.47 29.18
N GLU A 275 -5.32 38.11 28.40
CA GLU A 275 -5.37 37.96 26.93
C GLU A 275 -6.38 36.87 26.53
N LEU A 276 -6.39 35.73 27.21
CA LEU A 276 -7.38 34.68 27.00
C LEU A 276 -8.80 35.17 27.36
N LYS A 277 -8.97 36.00 28.39
CA LYS A 277 -10.25 36.68 28.68
C LYS A 277 -10.64 37.73 27.65
N ARG A 278 -9.67 38.36 26.96
CA ARG A 278 -9.94 39.26 25.81
C ARG A 278 -10.34 38.46 24.58
N VAL A 279 -9.63 37.38 24.26
CA VAL A 279 -9.97 36.45 23.16
C VAL A 279 -11.33 35.78 23.41
N MET A 280 -11.65 35.41 24.66
CA MET A 280 -12.97 34.91 25.05
C MET A 280 -14.09 35.96 24.96
N ARG A 281 -13.78 37.27 25.06
CA ARG A 281 -14.73 38.37 24.84
C ARG A 281 -14.92 38.66 23.34
N ALA A 282 -13.85 38.62 22.56
CA ALA A 282 -13.88 38.77 21.11
C ALA A 282 -14.63 37.61 20.40
N LEU A 283 -14.54 36.38 20.94
CA LEU A 283 -15.31 35.23 20.47
C LEU A 283 -16.76 35.20 21.00
N GLY A 284 -17.19 36.22 21.75
CA GLY A 284 -18.46 36.28 22.43
C GLY A 284 -19.31 37.52 22.12
N THR A 285 -18.89 38.39 21.19
CA THR A 285 -19.72 39.49 20.67
C THR A 285 -20.31 39.06 19.32
N PRO A 286 -21.63 38.85 19.22
CA PRO A 286 -22.29 38.68 17.94
C PRO A 286 -22.56 40.07 17.38
N GLU A 287 -21.81 40.52 16.39
CA GLU A 287 -22.32 41.39 15.32
C GLU A 287 -21.25 41.56 14.24
N GLU A 288 -21.66 41.15 13.05
CA GLU A 288 -21.09 41.38 11.71
C GLU A 288 -19.75 40.71 11.36
N GLU A 289 -19.84 39.88 10.31
CA GLU A 289 -18.81 39.10 9.60
C GLU A 289 -18.20 37.88 10.33
N GLN A 290 -18.75 36.70 10.01
CA GLN A 290 -18.27 35.39 10.43
C GLN A 290 -16.82 35.12 9.94
N PRO A 291 -15.85 34.88 10.83
CA PRO A 291 -14.60 34.25 10.45
C PRO A 291 -14.86 32.77 10.14
N ASP A 292 -14.31 32.25 9.04
CA ASP A 292 -14.45 30.85 8.60
C ASP A 292 -14.17 29.84 9.75
N ASP A 293 -15.14 28.96 10.00
CA ASP A 293 -15.22 27.97 11.08
C ASP A 293 -14.02 27.00 11.10
N SER A 294 -13.37 26.80 9.95
CA SER A 294 -12.13 26.05 9.80
C SER A 294 -10.98 26.70 10.59
N SER A 295 -10.90 28.04 10.60
CA SER A 295 -9.86 28.82 11.26
C SER A 295 -9.85 28.59 12.77
N VAL A 296 -11.02 28.69 13.42
CA VAL A 296 -11.16 28.53 14.89
C VAL A 296 -10.75 27.12 15.35
N MET A 297 -11.13 26.09 14.59
CA MET A 297 -10.76 24.70 14.87
C MET A 297 -9.25 24.47 14.66
N THR A 298 -8.68 25.08 13.63
CA THR A 298 -7.24 25.05 13.35
C THR A 298 -6.45 25.73 14.45
N THR A 299 -6.92 26.88 14.96
CA THR A 299 -6.32 27.58 16.10
C THR A 299 -6.38 26.74 17.38
N LEU A 300 -7.52 26.09 17.65
CA LEU A 300 -7.69 25.19 18.80
C LEU A 300 -6.80 23.93 18.70
N LEU A 301 -6.63 23.36 17.52
CA LEU A 301 -5.76 22.21 17.29
C LEU A 301 -4.27 22.59 17.33
N ASN A 302 -3.88 23.73 16.76
CA ASN A 302 -2.51 24.26 16.83
C ASN A 302 -2.11 24.63 18.27
N HIS A 303 -3.06 25.07 19.09
CA HIS A 303 -2.84 25.34 20.52
C HIS A 303 -2.70 24.07 21.38
N LEU A 304 -2.99 22.87 20.86
CA LEU A 304 -2.66 21.60 21.55
C LEU A 304 -1.14 21.41 21.73
N ARG A 305 -0.31 22.21 21.05
CA ARG A 305 1.15 22.17 21.15
C ARG A 305 1.69 22.87 22.42
N ASN A 306 1.00 23.89 22.95
CA ASN A 306 1.57 24.83 23.95
C ASN A 306 0.68 25.16 25.18
N VAL A 307 -0.56 24.66 25.29
CA VAL A 307 -1.50 25.00 26.40
C VAL A 307 -1.71 23.82 27.35
N PRO A 308 -1.93 24.02 28.68
CA PRO A 308 -2.29 22.95 29.61
C PRO A 308 -3.49 22.10 29.12
N LEU A 309 -3.21 20.82 28.86
CA LEU A 309 -4.02 19.83 28.12
C LEU A 309 -5.47 19.62 28.58
N LEU A 310 -5.85 20.05 29.78
CA LEU A 310 -7.14 19.67 30.38
C LEU A 310 -8.32 20.49 29.84
N ILE A 311 -8.13 21.79 29.58
CA ILE A 311 -9.21 22.72 29.21
C ILE A 311 -9.52 22.63 27.71
N LEU A 312 -8.47 22.51 26.88
CA LEU A 312 -8.59 22.40 25.42
C LEU A 312 -9.25 21.07 25.01
N ARG A 313 -8.88 19.96 25.65
CA ARG A 313 -9.55 18.65 25.49
C ARG A 313 -11.04 18.71 25.85
N LYS A 314 -11.41 19.46 26.90
CA LYS A 314 -12.81 19.65 27.31
C LYS A 314 -13.64 20.44 26.29
N ARG A 315 -13.04 21.37 25.54
CA ARG A 315 -13.74 22.18 24.53
C ARG A 315 -13.77 21.49 23.16
N LEU A 316 -12.69 20.82 22.75
CA LEU A 316 -12.66 19.97 21.54
C LEU A 316 -13.66 18.80 21.66
N ARG A 317 -13.70 18.11 22.81
CA ARG A 317 -14.73 17.09 23.08
C ARG A 317 -16.15 17.65 23.04
N ARG A 318 -16.38 18.88 23.52
CA ARG A 318 -17.71 19.51 23.45
C ARG A 318 -18.10 19.80 22.01
N LEU A 319 -17.18 20.36 21.21
CA LEU A 319 -17.40 20.67 19.80
C LEU A 319 -17.68 19.41 18.97
N LEU A 320 -16.81 18.39 19.10
CA LEU A 320 -16.97 17.09 18.41
C LEU A 320 -18.26 16.35 18.81
N LYS A 321 -18.73 16.51 20.06
CA LYS A 321 -20.01 15.94 20.48
C LYS A 321 -21.22 16.75 19.99
N SER A 322 -21.06 18.05 19.76
CA SER A 322 -22.16 18.95 19.43
C SER A 322 -22.51 18.98 17.93
N ARG A 323 -21.55 18.69 17.05
CA ARG A 323 -21.68 18.84 15.59
C ARG A 323 -21.88 17.49 14.91
N SER A 324 -22.61 17.50 13.80
CA SER A 324 -22.83 16.34 12.92
C SER A 324 -21.70 16.14 11.91
N GLY A 325 -21.20 17.22 11.31
CA GLY A 325 -20.06 17.18 10.39
C GLY A 325 -18.85 17.94 10.93
N VAL A 326 -17.66 17.36 10.74
CA VAL A 326 -16.39 17.98 11.13
C VAL A 326 -15.34 17.75 10.05
N VAL A 327 -14.73 18.83 9.58
CA VAL A 327 -13.64 18.81 8.59
C VAL A 327 -12.34 19.24 9.28
N LEU A 328 -11.35 18.35 9.30
CA LEU A 328 -10.01 18.55 9.85
C LEU A 328 -8.93 18.32 8.81
N CYS A 329 -9.19 18.74 7.56
CA CYS A 329 -8.26 18.56 6.45
C CYS A 329 -6.96 19.37 6.63
N GLY A 330 -5.79 18.75 6.44
CA GLY A 330 -4.49 19.43 6.43
C GLY A 330 -4.05 20.06 7.76
N LYS A 331 -4.55 19.58 8.90
CA LYS A 331 -4.40 20.26 10.20
C LYS A 331 -3.22 19.78 11.04
N GLY A 332 -2.33 18.94 10.50
CA GLY A 332 -1.13 18.49 11.21
C GLY A 332 -1.47 17.78 12.53
N LEU A 333 -2.50 16.92 12.49
CA LEU A 333 -2.99 16.20 13.66
C LEU A 333 -1.89 15.36 14.29
N THR A 334 -1.94 15.26 15.62
CA THR A 334 -0.99 14.45 16.40
C THR A 334 -1.70 13.23 16.99
N GLU A 335 -0.94 12.21 17.41
CA GLU A 335 -1.45 11.07 18.18
C GLU A 335 -2.37 11.45 19.35
N LYS A 336 -2.06 12.54 20.07
CA LYS A 336 -2.92 13.06 21.15
C LYS A 336 -4.28 13.54 20.64
N SER A 337 -4.34 14.02 19.41
CA SER A 337 -5.58 14.46 18.73
C SER A 337 -6.43 13.24 18.37
N PHE A 338 -5.82 12.17 17.88
CA PHE A 338 -6.48 10.89 17.59
C PHE A 338 -7.09 10.24 18.83
N ALA A 339 -6.43 10.32 19.99
CA ALA A 339 -7.03 9.89 21.25
C ALA A 339 -8.29 10.70 21.63
N VAL A 340 -8.33 12.00 21.29
CA VAL A 340 -9.52 12.82 21.53
C VAL A 340 -10.63 12.49 20.53
N LEU A 341 -10.30 12.33 19.25
CA LEU A 341 -11.22 11.90 18.20
C LEU A 341 -11.85 10.55 18.52
N ALA A 342 -11.04 9.55 18.90
CA ALA A 342 -11.53 8.26 19.35
C ALA A 342 -12.51 8.40 20.52
N SER A 343 -12.17 9.20 21.54
CA SER A 343 -13.07 9.45 22.68
C SER A 343 -14.37 10.16 22.30
N ALA A 344 -14.35 10.96 21.22
CA ALA A 344 -15.53 11.65 20.72
C ALA A 344 -16.42 10.69 19.90
N LEU A 345 -15.82 9.84 19.05
CA LEU A 345 -16.53 8.80 18.31
C LEU A 345 -17.19 7.79 19.26
N SER A 346 -16.51 7.39 20.34
CA SER A 346 -17.05 6.44 21.31
C SER A 346 -18.05 7.01 22.31
N SER A 347 -18.33 8.32 22.27
CA SER A 347 -19.19 8.98 23.23
C SER A 347 -20.67 8.77 22.90
N GLN A 348 -21.47 8.29 23.85
CA GLN A 348 -22.93 8.09 23.72
C GLN A 348 -23.68 9.35 23.24
N ASN A 349 -23.26 10.53 23.72
CA ASN A 349 -23.86 11.82 23.38
C ASN A 349 -23.23 12.47 22.13
N SER A 350 -22.41 11.73 21.38
CA SER A 350 -21.86 12.25 20.13
C SER A 350 -22.97 12.41 19.09
N LYS A 351 -22.95 13.53 18.38
CA LYS A 351 -23.76 13.77 17.18
C LYS A 351 -22.97 13.58 15.89
N LEU A 352 -21.68 13.25 15.97
CA LEU A 352 -20.78 13.18 14.83
C LEU A 352 -21.18 12.04 13.86
N THR A 353 -21.58 12.43 12.66
CA THR A 353 -21.98 11.56 11.55
C THR A 353 -21.04 11.69 10.35
N GLU A 354 -20.31 12.79 10.21
CA GLU A 354 -19.38 13.03 9.10
C GLU A 354 -18.05 13.53 9.63
N LEU A 355 -16.95 12.90 9.20
CA LEU A 355 -15.60 13.26 9.60
C LEU A 355 -14.68 13.22 8.38
N ASP A 356 -14.10 14.37 8.06
CA ASP A 356 -13.07 14.49 7.04
C ASP A 356 -11.72 14.75 7.71
N LEU A 357 -10.77 13.84 7.49
CA LEU A 357 -9.40 13.90 7.98
C LEU A 357 -8.38 13.99 6.85
N SER A 358 -8.81 14.33 5.63
CA SER A 358 -7.97 14.30 4.43
C SER A 358 -6.70 15.16 4.57
N GLN A 359 -5.66 14.88 3.79
CA GLN A 359 -4.39 15.62 3.77
C GLN A 359 -3.68 15.67 5.13
N ASN A 360 -3.90 14.68 6.00
CA ASN A 360 -3.14 14.53 7.23
C ASN A 360 -2.27 13.28 7.14
N THR A 361 -0.96 13.40 7.36
CA THR A 361 -0.07 12.24 7.42
C THR A 361 -0.37 11.39 8.65
N LEU A 362 -1.06 10.26 8.47
CA LEU A 362 -1.44 9.33 9.54
C LEU A 362 -0.41 8.22 9.68
N ARG A 363 0.04 7.98 10.91
CA ARG A 363 0.79 6.78 11.27
C ARG A 363 -0.15 5.62 11.56
N ASN A 364 0.34 4.38 11.44
CA ASN A 364 -0.44 3.18 11.75
C ASN A 364 -1.01 3.19 13.19
N SER A 365 -0.30 3.79 14.15
CA SER A 365 -0.82 3.97 15.52
C SER A 365 -2.03 4.93 15.60
N GLU A 366 -2.05 5.97 14.78
CA GLU A 366 -3.13 6.96 14.74
C GLU A 366 -4.38 6.39 14.07
N VAL A 367 -4.20 5.63 12.99
CA VAL A 367 -5.28 4.87 12.36
C VAL A 367 -5.88 3.84 13.31
N LYS A 368 -5.04 3.11 14.06
CA LYS A 368 -5.52 2.17 15.09
C LYS A 368 -6.36 2.89 16.14
N LYS A 369 -5.94 4.08 16.60
CA LYS A 369 -6.72 4.90 17.52
C LYS A 369 -8.05 5.38 16.92
N LEU A 370 -8.05 5.78 15.64
CA LEU A 370 -9.29 6.10 14.94
C LEU A 370 -10.23 4.88 14.92
N CYS A 371 -9.70 3.71 14.55
CA CYS A 371 -10.45 2.46 14.51
C CYS A 371 -10.99 2.04 15.88
N GLU A 372 -10.24 2.21 16.98
CA GLU A 372 -10.74 2.02 18.35
C GLU A 372 -12.00 2.85 18.60
N GLY A 373 -12.02 4.10 18.11
CA GLY A 373 -13.19 4.98 18.16
C GLY A 373 -14.38 4.44 17.36
N LEU A 374 -14.11 4.01 16.13
CA LEU A 374 -15.11 3.48 15.19
C LEU A 374 -15.72 2.14 15.63
N ARG A 375 -14.96 1.29 16.33
CA ARG A 375 -15.46 0.02 16.90
C ARG A 375 -16.51 0.21 17.99
N SER A 376 -16.61 1.42 18.56
CA SER A 376 -17.51 1.67 19.66
C SER A 376 -18.97 1.50 19.22
N PRO A 377 -19.83 0.82 20.01
CA PRO A 377 -21.25 0.70 19.72
C PRO A 377 -22.00 2.04 19.76
N ASN A 378 -21.37 3.08 20.32
CA ASN A 378 -21.92 4.43 20.37
C ASN A 378 -21.53 5.28 19.15
N CYS A 379 -20.67 4.76 18.27
CA CYS A 379 -20.25 5.47 17.07
C CYS A 379 -21.45 5.64 16.13
N LYS A 380 -21.67 6.87 15.64
CA LYS A 380 -22.74 7.22 14.71
C LYS A 380 -22.20 7.69 13.36
N LEU A 381 -20.90 7.49 13.12
CA LEU A 381 -20.23 7.99 11.94
C LEU A 381 -20.76 7.27 10.70
N GLN A 382 -21.23 8.05 9.74
CA GLN A 382 -21.77 7.61 8.46
C GLN A 382 -20.81 7.92 7.30
N LYS A 383 -20.06 9.02 7.37
CA LYS A 383 -19.08 9.40 6.34
C LYS A 383 -17.71 9.61 6.94
N LEU A 384 -16.71 8.96 6.35
CA LEU A 384 -15.32 9.10 6.71
C LEU A 384 -14.48 9.36 5.47
N SER A 385 -13.82 10.52 5.41
CA SER A 385 -12.84 10.84 4.37
C SER A 385 -11.43 10.79 4.95
N LEU A 386 -10.57 10.01 4.30
CA LEU A 386 -9.16 9.81 4.62
C LEU A 386 -8.30 10.00 3.37
N ILE A 387 -8.67 10.95 2.50
CA ILE A 387 -7.96 11.19 1.24
C ILE A 387 -6.56 11.73 1.53
N ASP A 388 -5.53 11.21 0.86
CA ASP A 388 -4.14 11.67 1.02
C ASP A 388 -3.69 11.70 2.49
N CYS A 389 -3.80 10.54 3.15
CA CYS A 389 -3.50 10.37 4.56
C CYS A 389 -2.27 9.51 4.85
N SER A 390 -1.48 9.17 3.82
CA SER A 390 -0.40 8.17 3.91
C SER A 390 -0.87 6.81 4.42
N PHE A 391 -2.11 6.45 4.11
CA PHE A 391 -2.71 5.17 4.48
C PHE A 391 -2.03 4.03 3.72
N THR A 392 -1.75 2.92 4.40
CA THR A 392 -1.01 1.78 3.82
C THR A 392 -1.83 0.49 3.89
N LYS A 393 -1.33 -0.57 3.23
CA LYS A 393 -1.94 -1.91 3.29
C LYS A 393 -2.11 -2.46 4.71
N GLU A 394 -1.21 -2.12 5.65
CA GLU A 394 -1.23 -2.66 7.02
C GLU A 394 -2.46 -2.23 7.82
N THR A 395 -3.02 -1.05 7.49
CA THR A 395 -4.19 -0.49 8.18
C THR A 395 -5.51 -0.81 7.49
N CYS A 396 -5.47 -1.44 6.31
CA CYS A 396 -6.67 -1.86 5.59
C CYS A 396 -7.43 -2.97 6.32
N ALA A 397 -6.73 -3.90 6.98
CA ALA A 397 -7.35 -4.94 7.79
C ALA A 397 -8.12 -4.36 9.00
N ASP A 398 -7.58 -3.29 9.62
CA ASP A 398 -8.26 -2.60 10.72
C ASP A 398 -9.58 -2.00 10.23
N LEU A 399 -9.60 -1.30 9.09
CA LEU A 399 -10.84 -0.76 8.50
C LEU A 399 -11.80 -1.85 8.02
N ALA A 400 -11.30 -2.91 7.38
CA ALA A 400 -12.10 -4.06 6.96
C ALA A 400 -12.86 -4.65 8.16
N SER A 401 -12.19 -4.76 9.30
CA SER A 401 -12.81 -5.22 10.54
C SER A 401 -13.82 -4.24 11.14
N ILE A 402 -13.83 -2.96 10.75
CA ILE A 402 -14.90 -2.01 11.09
C ILE A 402 -16.10 -2.22 10.17
N LEU A 403 -15.85 -2.41 8.87
CA LEU A 403 -16.90 -2.63 7.87
C LEU A 403 -17.70 -3.91 8.16
N SER A 404 -17.05 -4.93 8.73
CA SER A 404 -17.71 -6.18 9.10
C SER A 404 -18.50 -6.13 10.41
N LEU A 405 -18.49 -5.02 11.16
CA LEU A 405 -19.23 -4.91 12.41
C LEU A 405 -20.72 -4.68 12.18
N LYS A 406 -21.56 -5.52 12.80
CA LYS A 406 -23.03 -5.38 12.83
C LYS A 406 -23.53 -4.00 13.27
N ASN A 407 -22.85 -3.37 14.22
CA ASN A 407 -23.21 -2.06 14.75
C ASN A 407 -22.58 -0.89 13.99
N SER A 408 -21.74 -1.14 12.98
CA SER A 408 -21.19 -0.08 12.15
C SER A 408 -22.31 0.72 11.50
N THR A 409 -22.14 2.04 11.46
CA THR A 409 -23.06 2.98 10.81
C THR A 409 -22.50 3.55 9.52
N LEU A 410 -21.28 3.16 9.13
CA LEU A 410 -20.55 3.76 8.03
C LEU A 410 -21.23 3.45 6.69
N ARG A 411 -21.51 4.50 5.92
CA ARG A 411 -22.15 4.48 4.59
C ARG A 411 -21.21 4.96 3.50
N GLU A 412 -20.30 5.87 3.81
CA GLU A 412 -19.36 6.43 2.85
C GLU A 412 -17.95 6.39 3.43
N LEU A 413 -17.02 5.84 2.65
CA LEU A 413 -15.60 5.77 2.98
C LEU A 413 -14.81 6.19 1.76
N ASP A 414 -14.00 7.23 1.92
CA ASP A 414 -13.09 7.70 0.87
C ASP A 414 -11.64 7.51 1.32
N LEU A 415 -10.90 6.67 0.58
CA LEU A 415 -9.50 6.35 0.81
C LEU A 415 -8.62 6.82 -0.36
N SER A 416 -9.13 7.68 -1.23
CA SER A 416 -8.43 8.11 -2.44
C SER A 416 -7.05 8.72 -2.13
N LYS A 417 -6.13 8.68 -3.10
CA LYS A 417 -4.76 9.21 -2.97
C LYS A 417 -3.95 8.59 -1.83
N ASN A 418 -4.14 7.30 -1.58
CA ASN A 418 -3.36 6.55 -0.60
C ASN A 418 -2.76 5.27 -1.21
N ASP A 419 -1.57 4.88 -0.77
CA ASP A 419 -0.83 3.75 -1.32
C ASP A 419 -1.33 2.40 -0.76
N LEU A 420 -2.56 2.02 -1.10
CA LEU A 420 -3.19 0.78 -0.64
C LEU A 420 -2.60 -0.45 -1.33
N TRP A 421 -2.27 -0.34 -2.62
CA TRP A 421 -1.89 -1.45 -3.50
C TRP A 421 -2.96 -2.57 -3.52
N ASN A 422 -2.70 -3.64 -4.28
CA ASN A 422 -3.65 -4.75 -4.41
C ASN A 422 -3.94 -5.45 -3.08
N SER A 423 -2.93 -5.61 -2.22
CA SER A 423 -3.10 -6.22 -0.91
C SER A 423 -4.05 -5.44 0.01
N GLY A 424 -4.05 -4.11 -0.04
CA GLY A 424 -4.94 -3.29 0.78
C GLY A 424 -6.40 -3.46 0.35
N VAL A 425 -6.67 -3.51 -0.95
CA VAL A 425 -8.02 -3.76 -1.50
C VAL A 425 -8.50 -5.17 -1.21
N LYS A 426 -7.62 -6.17 -1.26
CA LYS A 426 -7.94 -7.53 -0.86
C LYS A 426 -8.45 -7.60 0.57
N GLU A 427 -7.72 -6.98 1.51
CA GLU A 427 -8.13 -6.90 2.93
C GLU A 427 -9.45 -6.15 3.09
N LEU A 428 -9.62 -4.97 2.45
CA LEU A 428 -10.87 -4.21 2.50
C LEU A 428 -12.05 -5.01 1.95
N SER A 429 -11.82 -5.80 0.89
CA SER A 429 -12.85 -6.63 0.25
C SER A 429 -13.39 -7.68 1.20
N GLU A 430 -12.59 -8.25 2.11
CA GLU A 430 -13.09 -9.15 3.15
C GLU A 430 -14.10 -8.47 4.08
N GLY A 431 -13.84 -7.21 4.45
CA GLY A 431 -14.78 -6.40 5.23
C GLY A 431 -16.06 -6.07 4.46
N LEU A 432 -15.92 -5.72 3.17
CA LEU A 432 -17.05 -5.38 2.29
C LEU A 432 -17.95 -6.59 1.98
N LYS A 433 -17.38 -7.80 1.94
CA LYS A 433 -18.12 -9.05 1.73
C LYS A 433 -18.95 -9.47 2.94
N SER A 434 -18.74 -8.87 4.11
CA SER A 434 -19.51 -9.19 5.31
C SER A 434 -21.02 -8.92 5.11
N PRO A 435 -21.92 -9.82 5.55
CA PRO A 435 -23.36 -9.58 5.49
C PRO A 435 -23.83 -8.41 6.37
N ASP A 436 -23.00 -8.01 7.34
CA ASP A 436 -23.24 -6.88 8.24
C ASP A 436 -22.73 -5.55 7.67
N CYS A 437 -22.01 -5.59 6.53
CA CYS A 437 -21.52 -4.39 5.86
C CYS A 437 -22.68 -3.48 5.44
N LYS A 438 -22.47 -2.18 5.60
CA LYS A 438 -23.46 -1.12 5.37
C LYS A 438 -22.99 -0.05 4.40
N LEU A 439 -21.80 -0.21 3.83
CA LEU A 439 -21.13 0.79 3.01
C LEU A 439 -21.78 0.93 1.63
N GLU A 440 -22.23 2.13 1.30
CA GLU A 440 -22.93 2.44 0.05
C GLU A 440 -22.00 3.13 -0.97
N ARG A 441 -20.95 3.82 -0.49
CA ARG A 441 -20.01 4.57 -1.32
C ARG A 441 -18.57 4.28 -0.89
N LEU A 442 -17.75 3.90 -1.85
CA LEU A 442 -16.34 3.65 -1.66
C LEU A 442 -15.50 4.43 -2.69
N GLY A 443 -14.61 5.29 -2.18
CA GLY A 443 -13.62 6.01 -2.97
C GLY A 443 -12.24 5.36 -2.87
N LEU A 444 -11.68 4.97 -4.01
CA LEU A 444 -10.35 4.36 -4.15
C LEU A 444 -9.58 5.00 -5.33
N SER A 445 -9.84 6.28 -5.64
CA SER A 445 -9.14 6.96 -6.72
C SER A 445 -7.66 7.11 -6.39
N GLU A 446 -6.77 6.94 -7.36
CA GLU A 446 -5.32 7.13 -7.19
C GLU A 446 -4.73 6.30 -6.02
N CYS A 447 -5.12 5.02 -5.91
CA CYS A 447 -4.72 4.13 -4.82
C CYS A 447 -3.60 3.13 -5.15
N ARG A 448 -2.95 3.33 -6.31
CA ARG A 448 -1.95 2.41 -6.91
C ARG A 448 -2.49 1.00 -7.13
N LEU A 449 -3.74 0.89 -7.54
CA LEU A 449 -4.37 -0.38 -7.87
C LEU A 449 -3.97 -0.84 -9.27
N THR A 450 -3.85 -2.15 -9.45
CA THR A 450 -3.67 -2.80 -10.76
C THR A 450 -4.81 -3.78 -11.06
N GLU A 451 -4.73 -4.46 -12.20
CA GLU A 451 -5.68 -5.51 -12.64
C GLU A 451 -6.00 -6.61 -11.61
N GLU A 452 -5.12 -6.85 -10.64
CA GLU A 452 -5.34 -7.86 -9.59
C GLU A 452 -6.46 -7.44 -8.63
N SER A 453 -6.55 -6.14 -8.31
CA SER A 453 -7.55 -5.59 -7.40
C SER A 453 -8.99 -5.76 -7.92
N CYS A 454 -9.16 -5.83 -9.24
CA CYS A 454 -10.47 -5.91 -9.86
C CYS A 454 -11.18 -7.22 -9.58
N ALA A 455 -10.46 -8.34 -9.39
CA ALA A 455 -11.07 -9.61 -9.04
C ALA A 455 -11.66 -9.58 -7.61
N ASP A 456 -10.94 -8.98 -6.67
CA ASP A 456 -11.42 -8.83 -5.29
C ASP A 456 -12.67 -7.93 -5.23
N LEU A 457 -12.65 -6.80 -5.95
CA LEU A 457 -13.81 -5.90 -6.05
C LEU A 457 -14.99 -6.53 -6.80
N ALA A 458 -14.73 -7.29 -7.86
CA ALA A 458 -15.77 -8.05 -8.57
C ALA A 458 -16.48 -9.02 -7.61
N SER A 459 -15.72 -9.71 -6.75
CA SER A 459 -16.29 -10.63 -5.75
C SER A 459 -17.21 -9.90 -4.75
N VAL A 460 -16.90 -8.65 -4.40
CA VAL A 460 -17.76 -7.79 -3.54
C VAL A 460 -19.09 -7.47 -4.25
N LEU A 461 -19.06 -7.18 -5.55
CA LEU A 461 -20.27 -6.88 -6.34
C LEU A 461 -21.19 -8.11 -6.50
N MET A 462 -20.63 -9.31 -6.43
CA MET A 462 -21.37 -10.58 -6.50
C MET A 462 -22.07 -10.95 -5.18
N VAL A 463 -21.74 -10.30 -4.07
CA VAL A 463 -22.34 -10.59 -2.76
C VAL A 463 -23.82 -10.22 -2.75
N LYS A 464 -24.64 -11.20 -2.35
CA LYS A 464 -26.10 -11.01 -2.22
C LYS A 464 -26.38 -9.91 -1.20
N ASN A 465 -27.26 -8.97 -1.59
CA ASN A 465 -27.65 -7.80 -0.77
C ASN A 465 -26.50 -6.83 -0.43
N SER A 466 -25.41 -6.82 -1.21
CA SER A 466 -24.37 -5.80 -1.04
C SER A 466 -24.98 -4.39 -1.07
N PRO A 467 -24.70 -3.52 -0.07
CA PRO A 467 -25.20 -2.15 -0.03
C PRO A 467 -24.45 -1.21 -0.97
N LEU A 468 -23.34 -1.64 -1.57
CA LEU A 468 -22.51 -0.77 -2.40
C LEU A 468 -23.28 -0.27 -3.62
N ARG A 469 -23.34 1.06 -3.78
CA ARG A 469 -24.02 1.77 -4.88
C ARG A 469 -23.06 2.62 -5.69
N LYS A 470 -21.99 3.13 -5.10
CA LYS A 470 -20.99 3.93 -5.82
C LYS A 470 -19.59 3.45 -5.54
N LEU A 471 -18.82 3.31 -6.60
CA LEU A 471 -17.44 2.88 -6.55
C LEU A 471 -16.63 3.80 -7.45
N ASP A 472 -15.64 4.45 -6.86
CA ASP A 472 -14.68 5.28 -7.58
C ASP A 472 -13.32 4.58 -7.63
N LEU A 473 -12.85 4.26 -8.83
CA LEU A 473 -11.58 3.61 -9.10
C LEU A 473 -10.68 4.45 -10.02
N SER A 474 -11.02 5.72 -10.26
CA SER A 474 -10.27 6.55 -11.22
C SER A 474 -8.79 6.66 -10.89
N GLU A 475 -7.98 7.06 -11.86
CA GLU A 475 -6.54 7.32 -11.68
C GLU A 475 -5.75 6.08 -11.18
N ASN A 476 -6.22 4.86 -11.49
CA ASN A 476 -5.55 3.60 -11.17
C ASN A 476 -5.17 2.81 -12.41
N LYS A 477 -4.11 2.00 -12.36
CA LYS A 477 -3.59 1.28 -13.54
C LYS A 477 -4.29 -0.07 -13.75
N LEU A 478 -5.63 -0.04 -13.85
CA LEU A 478 -6.45 -1.25 -13.89
C LEU A 478 -6.29 -2.03 -15.20
N GLN A 479 -6.10 -1.32 -16.32
CA GLN A 479 -5.99 -1.90 -17.67
C GLN A 479 -7.24 -2.70 -18.10
N ASP A 480 -7.27 -3.12 -19.35
CA ASP A 480 -8.42 -3.83 -19.93
C ASP A 480 -8.67 -5.19 -19.25
N SER A 481 -7.59 -5.92 -18.92
CA SER A 481 -7.63 -7.19 -18.18
C SER A 481 -8.30 -7.07 -16.81
N GLY A 482 -8.05 -5.97 -16.10
CA GLY A 482 -8.67 -5.65 -14.81
C GLY A 482 -10.15 -5.34 -14.97
N VAL A 483 -10.52 -4.45 -15.91
CA VAL A 483 -11.92 -4.07 -16.13
C VAL A 483 -12.75 -5.26 -16.61
N LYS A 484 -12.18 -6.17 -17.41
CA LYS A 484 -12.83 -7.44 -17.76
C LYS A 484 -13.25 -8.25 -16.53
N LYS A 485 -12.35 -8.41 -15.55
CA LYS A 485 -12.64 -9.08 -14.26
C LYS A 485 -13.72 -8.30 -13.47
N LEU A 486 -13.64 -6.97 -13.45
CA LEU A 486 -14.65 -6.14 -12.78
C LEU A 486 -16.04 -6.32 -13.43
N CYS A 487 -16.09 -6.47 -14.74
CA CYS A 487 -17.33 -6.70 -15.49
C CYS A 487 -17.98 -8.04 -15.14
N ASP A 488 -17.23 -9.07 -14.73
CA ASP A 488 -17.83 -10.28 -14.17
C ASP A 488 -18.71 -9.97 -12.95
N GLY A 489 -18.25 -9.06 -12.08
CA GLY A 489 -19.01 -8.59 -10.93
C GLY A 489 -20.22 -7.74 -11.33
N LEU A 490 -20.06 -6.84 -12.31
CA LEU A 490 -21.15 -6.00 -12.82
C LEU A 490 -22.26 -6.83 -13.48
N ARG A 491 -21.91 -7.94 -14.13
CA ARG A 491 -22.86 -8.85 -14.78
C ARG A 491 -23.66 -9.70 -13.80
N SER A 492 -23.29 -9.73 -12.53
CA SER A 492 -24.02 -10.48 -11.50
C SER A 492 -25.41 -9.90 -11.23
N GLU A 493 -26.43 -10.75 -11.11
CA GLU A 493 -27.79 -10.34 -10.69
C GLU A 493 -27.82 -9.74 -9.27
N ASN A 494 -26.81 -10.05 -8.45
CA ASN A 494 -26.65 -9.51 -7.12
C ASN A 494 -26.08 -8.09 -7.12
N CYS A 495 -25.46 -7.65 -8.22
CA CYS A 495 -24.89 -6.32 -8.33
C CYS A 495 -25.97 -5.25 -8.10
N LYS A 496 -25.62 -4.22 -7.33
CA LYS A 496 -26.46 -3.05 -7.04
C LYS A 496 -25.76 -1.73 -7.36
N LEU A 497 -24.62 -1.77 -8.04
CA LEU A 497 -23.80 -0.61 -8.30
C LEU A 497 -24.50 0.35 -9.30
N GLU A 498 -24.74 1.58 -8.88
CA GLU A 498 -25.42 2.62 -9.65
C GLU A 498 -24.45 3.61 -10.30
N THR A 499 -23.29 3.81 -9.68
CA THR A 499 -22.25 4.74 -10.16
C THR A 499 -20.90 4.05 -10.16
N LEU A 500 -20.23 4.06 -11.30
CA LEU A 500 -18.88 3.55 -11.47
C LEU A 500 -18.03 4.62 -12.16
N ASN A 501 -16.91 4.97 -11.54
CA ASN A 501 -15.90 5.84 -12.13
C ASN A 501 -14.64 5.03 -12.45
N LEU A 502 -14.28 4.97 -13.73
CA LEU A 502 -13.10 4.33 -14.30
C LEU A 502 -12.28 5.35 -15.13
N SER A 503 -12.40 6.63 -14.79
CA SER A 503 -11.65 7.70 -15.45
C SER A 503 -10.14 7.51 -15.24
N ASP A 504 -9.34 7.71 -16.29
CA ASP A 504 -7.87 7.52 -16.27
C ASP A 504 -7.45 6.17 -15.66
N CYS A 505 -8.03 5.08 -16.18
CA CYS A 505 -7.75 3.71 -15.73
C CYS A 505 -6.81 2.92 -16.66
N ARG A 506 -6.21 3.59 -17.66
CA ARG A 506 -5.44 2.99 -18.77
C ARG A 506 -6.25 1.99 -19.59
N LEU A 507 -7.50 2.33 -19.86
CA LEU A 507 -8.38 1.51 -20.70
C LEU A 507 -8.16 1.84 -22.18
N THR A 508 -8.30 0.81 -23.01
CA THR A 508 -8.27 0.89 -24.46
C THR A 508 -9.60 0.41 -25.05
N GLU A 509 -9.68 0.33 -26.38
CA GLU A 509 -10.82 -0.27 -27.08
C GLU A 509 -11.19 -1.69 -26.58
N GLU A 510 -10.23 -2.47 -26.06
CA GLU A 510 -10.45 -3.86 -25.65
C GLU A 510 -11.44 -4.03 -24.48
N SER A 511 -11.50 -3.07 -23.55
CA SER A 511 -12.45 -3.13 -22.42
C SER A 511 -13.89 -2.80 -22.79
N CYS A 512 -14.11 -2.18 -23.95
CA CYS A 512 -15.41 -1.63 -24.32
C CYS A 512 -16.47 -2.71 -24.56
N ALA A 513 -16.10 -3.84 -25.16
CA ALA A 513 -17.01 -4.97 -25.36
C ALA A 513 -17.47 -5.57 -24.00
N ASP A 514 -16.56 -5.69 -23.04
CA ASP A 514 -16.88 -6.16 -21.69
C ASP A 514 -17.82 -5.19 -20.96
N LEU A 515 -17.55 -3.89 -21.02
CA LEU A 515 -18.41 -2.86 -20.45
C LEU A 515 -19.80 -2.82 -21.13
N ALA A 516 -19.84 -2.92 -22.46
CA ALA A 516 -21.09 -3.01 -23.22
C ALA A 516 -21.93 -4.20 -22.75
N SER A 517 -21.33 -5.38 -22.61
CA SER A 517 -22.01 -6.57 -22.12
C SER A 517 -22.59 -6.39 -20.70
N ALA A 518 -21.92 -5.63 -19.84
CA ALA A 518 -22.42 -5.32 -18.49
C ALA A 518 -23.63 -4.37 -18.50
N LEU A 519 -23.72 -3.47 -19.49
CA LEU A 519 -24.89 -2.60 -19.70
C LEU A 519 -26.11 -3.38 -20.23
N MET A 520 -25.89 -4.47 -20.95
CA MET A 520 -26.94 -5.31 -21.53
C MET A 520 -27.63 -6.23 -20.53
N VAL A 521 -27.09 -6.37 -19.31
CA VAL A 521 -27.67 -7.24 -18.29
C VAL A 521 -29.06 -6.75 -17.88
N LYS A 522 -30.01 -7.67 -17.88
CA LYS A 522 -31.41 -7.38 -17.53
C LYS A 522 -31.48 -6.76 -16.13
N ASN A 523 -32.15 -5.61 -16.03
CA ASN A 523 -32.27 -4.84 -14.80
C ASN A 523 -30.94 -4.36 -14.19
N SER A 524 -29.91 -4.14 -15.02
CA SER A 524 -28.67 -3.53 -14.56
C SER A 524 -28.96 -2.26 -13.73
N PRO A 525 -28.41 -2.14 -12.51
CA PRO A 525 -28.62 -0.98 -11.63
C PRO A 525 -27.78 0.23 -12.07
N LEU A 526 -26.81 0.04 -12.97
CA LEU A 526 -25.87 1.09 -13.34
C LEU A 526 -26.60 2.25 -14.02
N ARG A 527 -26.38 3.47 -13.52
CA ARG A 527 -26.95 4.72 -14.03
C ARG A 527 -25.89 5.70 -14.48
N LYS A 528 -24.70 5.65 -13.88
CA LYS A 528 -23.61 6.57 -14.18
C LYS A 528 -22.31 5.81 -14.41
N LEU A 529 -21.71 6.06 -15.57
CA LEU A 529 -20.43 5.49 -15.96
C LEU A 529 -19.52 6.62 -16.44
N ASP A 530 -18.38 6.77 -15.79
CA ASP A 530 -17.33 7.70 -16.19
C ASP A 530 -16.14 6.92 -16.73
N LEU A 531 -15.82 7.12 -18.01
CA LEU A 531 -14.70 6.48 -18.71
C LEU A 531 -13.71 7.53 -19.24
N SER A 532 -13.81 8.77 -18.77
CA SER A 532 -13.00 9.89 -19.25
C SER A 532 -11.50 9.61 -19.13
N TYR A 533 -10.67 10.29 -19.94
CA TYR A 533 -9.22 10.18 -19.91
C TYR A 533 -8.68 8.75 -20.16
N ASN A 534 -9.38 7.93 -20.95
CA ASN A 534 -8.92 6.62 -21.42
C ASN A 534 -8.75 6.62 -22.95
N THR A 535 -7.95 5.72 -23.52
CA THR A 535 -7.72 5.71 -24.99
C THR A 535 -8.68 4.74 -25.68
N LEU A 536 -9.99 5.02 -25.61
CA LEU A 536 -11.02 4.09 -26.12
C LEU A 536 -11.15 4.12 -27.64
N ARG A 537 -10.89 5.28 -28.27
CA ARG A 537 -11.02 5.52 -29.72
C ARG A 537 -12.43 5.24 -30.26
N ASP A 538 -12.60 5.46 -31.56
CA ASP A 538 -13.88 5.25 -32.24
C ASP A 538 -14.33 3.78 -32.23
N SER A 539 -13.40 2.84 -32.34
CA SER A 539 -13.67 1.40 -32.28
C SER A 539 -14.23 0.96 -30.92
N GLY A 540 -13.65 1.43 -29.81
CA GLY A 540 -14.18 1.15 -28.48
C GLY A 540 -15.56 1.78 -28.25
N VAL A 541 -15.75 3.03 -28.71
CA VAL A 541 -17.06 3.70 -28.63
C VAL A 541 -18.13 2.93 -29.41
N LYS A 542 -17.79 2.38 -30.58
CA LYS A 542 -18.70 1.55 -31.37
C LYS A 542 -19.18 0.31 -30.60
N GLU A 543 -18.27 -0.38 -29.90
CA GLU A 543 -18.62 -1.51 -29.02
C GLU A 543 -19.51 -1.06 -27.85
N LEU A 544 -19.19 0.07 -27.20
CA LEU A 544 -20.04 0.63 -26.15
C LEU A 544 -21.45 0.96 -26.66
N CYS A 545 -21.57 1.41 -27.90
CA CYS A 545 -22.84 1.72 -28.55
C CYS A 545 -23.74 0.49 -28.70
N ASP A 546 -23.18 -0.72 -28.87
CA ASP A 546 -23.98 -1.96 -28.85
C ASP A 546 -24.65 -2.17 -27.49
N GLY A 547 -23.95 -1.85 -26.40
CA GLY A 547 -24.51 -1.84 -25.06
C GLY A 547 -25.60 -0.77 -24.87
N LEU A 548 -25.38 0.44 -25.38
CA LEU A 548 -26.34 1.54 -25.29
C LEU A 548 -27.63 1.29 -26.08
N ARG A 549 -27.56 0.57 -27.21
CA ARG A 549 -28.73 0.19 -28.02
C ARG A 549 -29.62 -0.86 -27.36
N SER A 550 -29.14 -1.53 -26.32
CA SER A 550 -29.91 -2.56 -25.62
C SER A 550 -31.09 -1.97 -24.83
N GLU A 551 -32.27 -2.59 -24.94
CA GLU A 551 -33.46 -2.21 -24.16
C GLU A 551 -33.26 -2.39 -22.63
N ASN A 552 -32.26 -3.18 -22.23
CA ASN A 552 -31.90 -3.38 -20.83
C ASN A 552 -31.02 -2.26 -20.27
N CYS A 553 -30.38 -1.48 -21.14
CA CYS A 553 -29.51 -0.38 -20.73
C CYS A 553 -30.36 0.75 -20.13
N LYS A 554 -30.02 1.15 -18.90
CA LYS A 554 -30.71 2.22 -18.17
C LYS A 554 -29.75 3.33 -17.77
N LEU A 555 -28.63 3.46 -18.50
CA LEU A 555 -27.60 4.44 -18.20
C LEU A 555 -28.15 5.86 -18.44
N GLU A 556 -27.97 6.73 -17.44
CA GLU A 556 -28.45 8.12 -17.44
C GLU A 556 -27.32 9.11 -17.67
N THR A 557 -26.10 8.76 -17.26
CA THR A 557 -24.89 9.56 -17.41
C THR A 557 -23.77 8.71 -17.99
N LEU A 558 -23.23 9.16 -19.12
CA LEU A 558 -22.04 8.59 -19.73
C LEU A 558 -21.03 9.71 -19.96
N LYS A 559 -19.83 9.56 -19.42
CA LYS A 559 -18.75 10.51 -19.67
C LYS A 559 -17.61 9.84 -20.40
N LEU A 560 -17.19 10.48 -21.48
CA LEU A 560 -16.19 10.04 -22.43
C LEU A 560 -15.23 11.20 -22.76
N SER A 561 -15.01 12.11 -21.81
CA SER A 561 -14.13 13.25 -22.04
C SER A 561 -12.71 12.78 -22.27
N SER A 562 -11.98 13.38 -23.23
CA SER A 562 -10.59 13.02 -23.54
C SER A 562 -10.41 11.51 -23.85
N CYS A 563 -11.30 10.92 -24.65
CA CYS A 563 -11.29 9.51 -25.01
C CYS A 563 -10.69 9.18 -26.39
N SER A 564 -10.13 10.18 -27.08
CA SER A 564 -9.64 10.09 -28.47
C SER A 564 -10.74 9.74 -29.48
N ILE A 565 -11.94 10.29 -29.28
CA ILE A 565 -13.11 10.10 -30.13
C ILE A 565 -13.11 11.13 -31.25
N THR A 566 -13.30 10.69 -32.50
CA THR A 566 -13.42 11.56 -33.67
C THR A 566 -14.88 11.67 -34.13
N ASP A 567 -15.10 12.31 -35.27
CA ASP A 567 -16.41 12.40 -35.90
C ASP A 567 -17.03 11.02 -36.19
N GLU A 568 -16.20 9.98 -36.41
CA GLU A 568 -16.66 8.61 -36.65
C GLU A 568 -17.31 7.98 -35.39
N GLY A 569 -16.61 8.00 -34.25
CA GLY A 569 -17.17 7.49 -32.99
C GLY A 569 -18.35 8.34 -32.51
N CYS A 570 -18.33 9.64 -32.78
CA CYS A 570 -19.46 10.53 -32.52
C CYS A 570 -20.70 10.14 -33.33
N ALA A 571 -20.54 9.79 -34.61
CA ALA A 571 -21.63 9.32 -35.46
C ALA A 571 -22.27 8.02 -34.93
N GLU A 572 -21.44 7.08 -34.43
CA GLU A 572 -21.92 5.86 -33.78
C GLU A 572 -22.73 6.15 -32.51
N LEU A 573 -22.26 7.08 -31.66
CA LEU A 573 -23.00 7.54 -30.48
C LEU A 573 -24.33 8.19 -30.85
N VAL A 574 -24.34 9.09 -31.82
CA VAL A 574 -25.57 9.73 -32.32
C VAL A 574 -26.54 8.66 -32.81
N THR A 575 -26.08 7.67 -33.56
CA THR A 575 -26.89 6.54 -34.04
C THR A 575 -27.46 5.71 -32.89
N ALA A 576 -26.66 5.40 -31.88
CA ALA A 576 -27.12 4.70 -30.68
C ALA A 576 -28.17 5.51 -29.91
N LEU A 577 -27.99 6.83 -29.78
CA LEU A 577 -28.91 7.71 -29.06
C LEU A 577 -30.22 7.98 -29.81
N ARG A 578 -30.22 7.87 -31.14
CA ARG A 578 -31.44 7.88 -31.96
C ARG A 578 -32.27 6.60 -31.74
N SER A 579 -31.67 5.53 -31.23
CA SER A 579 -32.36 4.28 -30.91
C SER A 579 -33.18 4.44 -29.61
N ASN A 580 -34.40 3.90 -29.60
CA ASN A 580 -35.34 4.00 -28.48
C ASN A 580 -35.50 2.62 -27.83
N PRO A 581 -35.36 2.48 -26.49
CA PRO A 581 -35.21 3.53 -25.49
C PRO A 581 -33.77 3.87 -25.12
N SER A 582 -33.34 5.10 -25.44
CA SER A 582 -32.25 5.76 -24.72
C SER A 582 -32.76 6.36 -23.42
N TYR A 583 -32.09 6.06 -22.30
CA TYR A 583 -32.30 6.67 -20.98
C TYR A 583 -31.26 7.75 -20.67
N LEU A 584 -30.32 7.99 -21.59
CA LEU A 584 -29.21 8.90 -21.37
C LEU A 584 -29.72 10.34 -21.28
N THR A 585 -29.32 11.03 -20.21
CA THR A 585 -29.68 12.44 -19.94
C THR A 585 -28.45 13.35 -19.84
N GLU A 586 -27.26 12.78 -19.62
CA GLU A 586 -26.00 13.51 -19.54
C GLU A 586 -24.95 12.75 -20.36
N LEU A 587 -24.39 13.41 -21.37
CA LEU A 587 -23.29 12.94 -22.19
C LEU A 587 -22.16 13.98 -22.13
N ASP A 588 -20.96 13.54 -21.84
CA ASP A 588 -19.76 14.39 -21.83
C ASP A 588 -18.77 13.86 -22.86
N LEU A 589 -18.50 14.66 -23.89
CA LEU A 589 -17.54 14.40 -24.96
C LEU A 589 -16.44 15.46 -24.99
N ASP A 590 -16.29 16.25 -23.93
CA ASP A 590 -15.32 17.35 -23.87
C ASP A 590 -13.89 16.84 -24.12
N MET A 591 -13.00 17.70 -24.63
CA MET A 591 -11.60 17.35 -24.89
C MET A 591 -11.37 16.17 -25.87
N ASN A 592 -12.35 15.85 -26.73
CA ASN A 592 -12.17 14.93 -27.86
C ASN A 592 -11.87 15.70 -29.17
N PRO A 593 -11.12 15.10 -30.11
CA PRO A 593 -10.85 15.70 -31.42
C PRO A 593 -12.06 15.64 -32.38
N LEU A 594 -13.19 16.20 -31.96
CA LEU A 594 -14.40 16.33 -32.79
C LEU A 594 -14.24 17.47 -33.80
N GLY A 595 -14.46 17.16 -35.07
CA GLY A 595 -14.54 18.11 -36.16
C GLY A 595 -15.94 18.73 -36.28
N ALA A 596 -16.11 19.59 -37.29
CA ALA A 596 -17.38 20.26 -37.54
C ALA A 596 -18.52 19.25 -37.82
N SER A 597 -18.21 18.13 -38.47
CA SER A 597 -19.20 17.10 -38.81
C SER A 597 -19.74 16.39 -37.57
N GLY A 598 -18.89 16.03 -36.59
CA GLY A 598 -19.34 15.41 -35.35
C GLY A 598 -20.22 16.36 -34.52
N VAL A 599 -19.84 17.64 -34.45
CA VAL A 599 -20.63 18.67 -33.76
C VAL A 599 -22.00 18.88 -34.44
N GLU A 600 -22.04 18.93 -35.78
CA GLU A 600 -23.29 19.05 -36.54
C GLU A 600 -24.24 17.87 -36.25
N GLN A 601 -23.72 16.63 -36.26
CA GLN A 601 -24.52 15.44 -35.93
C GLN A 601 -25.08 15.46 -34.49
N LEU A 602 -24.32 15.98 -33.52
CA LEU A 602 -24.80 16.16 -32.14
C LEU A 602 -25.89 17.23 -32.03
N ILE A 603 -25.82 18.29 -32.85
CA ILE A 603 -26.86 19.32 -32.92
C ILE A 603 -28.15 18.73 -33.50
N GLU A 604 -28.05 18.00 -34.61
CA GLU A 604 -29.19 17.31 -35.23
C GLU A 604 -29.88 16.31 -34.31
N LEU A 605 -29.15 15.74 -33.34
CA LEU A 605 -29.72 14.82 -32.36
C LEU A 605 -30.88 15.46 -31.57
N LYS A 606 -30.89 16.79 -31.39
CA LYS A 606 -31.97 17.54 -30.72
C LYS A 606 -33.31 17.46 -31.46
N ASP A 607 -33.28 17.25 -32.77
CA ASP A 607 -34.50 17.14 -33.59
C ASP A 607 -35.11 15.73 -33.52
N ASN A 608 -34.43 14.77 -32.88
CA ASN A 608 -34.96 13.42 -32.71
C ASN A 608 -36.15 13.42 -31.71
N PRO A 609 -37.31 12.83 -32.05
CA PRO A 609 -38.47 12.76 -31.16
C PRO A 609 -38.21 12.08 -29.80
N GLY A 610 -37.18 11.24 -29.70
CA GLY A 610 -36.75 10.53 -28.50
C GLY A 610 -35.61 11.22 -27.73
N TYR A 611 -35.23 12.45 -28.08
CA TYR A 611 -34.15 13.19 -27.43
C TYR A 611 -34.42 13.43 -25.94
N LYS A 612 -33.53 12.97 -25.06
CA LYS A 612 -33.64 13.11 -23.59
C LYS A 612 -32.42 13.75 -22.93
N LEU A 613 -31.37 14.06 -23.68
CA LEU A 613 -30.17 14.70 -23.12
C LEU A 613 -30.54 16.08 -22.56
N LYS A 614 -30.27 16.26 -21.27
CA LYS A 614 -30.41 17.52 -20.54
C LYS A 614 -29.09 18.27 -20.46
N LYS A 615 -27.98 17.53 -20.54
CA LYS A 615 -26.63 18.07 -20.56
C LYS A 615 -25.83 17.34 -21.64
N LEU A 616 -25.22 18.12 -22.50
CA LEU A 616 -24.22 17.70 -23.46
C LEU A 616 -23.04 18.64 -23.25
N ARG A 617 -21.86 18.09 -22.98
CA ARG A 617 -20.61 18.83 -22.86
C ARG A 617 -19.67 18.45 -23.97
#